data_AF-A0A4W2E5Z5-F1
#
_entry.id   AF-A0A4W2E5Z5-F1
#
_cell.length_a   1.000
_cell.length_b   1.000
_cell.length_c   1.000
_cell.angle_alpha   90.00
_cell.angle_beta   90.00
_cell.angle_gamma   90.00
#
_symmetry.space_group_name_H-M   'P 1'
#
loop_
_entity.id
_entity.type
_entity.pdbx_description
1 polymer ?
#
loop_
_entity_poly.entity_id
_entity_poly.type
_entity_poly.pdbx_seq_one_letter_code
_entity_poly.pdbx_strand_id
1 'polypeptide(L)'
;MVSYEYEQLSSEALEAAYICANKHMVKSCGKDGFHIRVWLDFFHVICVNKTLSCTGADRLQTGMCGAFGKPQGIVARAHIGQVIMSIRIKLQNKEHMIEALHRAKFKFPGRQNIHISKKWGFTKFNTDEFENLVAEKRLILDSCGVKYISNRGLLDKWRALHS
;
A
#
# COMPACT_ATOMS: atom_id res chain seq x y z
N MET A 1 -5.54 0.10 -5.35
CA MET A 1 -6.66 0.74 -4.64
C MET A 1 -6.20 2.10 -4.13
N VAL A 2 -7.01 3.12 -4.35
CA VAL A 2 -6.68 4.54 -4.15
C VAL A 2 -7.76 5.17 -3.26
N SER A 3 -7.36 6.02 -2.32
CA SER A 3 -8.33 6.79 -1.52
C SER A 3 -8.88 7.97 -2.33
N TYR A 4 -10.18 8.23 -2.23
CA TYR A 4 -10.83 9.38 -2.84
C TYR A 4 -11.23 10.45 -1.82
N GLU A 5 -10.80 10.28 -0.57
CA GLU A 5 -11.13 11.14 0.55
C GLU A 5 -9.86 11.54 1.31
N TYR A 6 -9.96 12.58 2.12
CA TYR A 6 -8.91 12.97 3.04
C TYR A 6 -9.22 12.37 4.41
N GLU A 7 -8.47 11.35 4.80
CA GLU A 7 -8.82 10.51 5.94
C GLU A 7 -7.60 10.00 6.71
N GLN A 8 -7.85 9.54 7.93
CA GLN A 8 -6.87 8.83 8.75
C GLN A 8 -7.25 7.35 8.81
N LEU A 9 -6.43 6.50 8.21
CA LEU A 9 -6.64 5.05 8.21
C LEU A 9 -5.88 4.42 9.35
N SER A 10 -6.57 3.68 10.22
CA SER A 10 -5.92 3.05 11.37
C SER A 10 -5.03 1.88 10.94
N SER A 11 -4.02 1.55 11.78
CA SER A 11 -3.19 0.36 11.59
C SER A 11 -4.00 -0.92 11.53
N GLU A 12 -5.05 -1.03 12.34
CA GLU A 12 -5.92 -2.20 12.39
C GLU A 12 -6.74 -2.34 11.11
N ALA A 13 -7.24 -1.23 10.55
CA ALA A 13 -8.00 -1.24 9.31
C ALA A 13 -7.11 -1.67 8.12
N LEU A 14 -5.87 -1.18 8.06
CA LEU A 14 -4.92 -1.56 7.02
C LEU A 14 -4.51 -3.03 7.13
N GLU A 15 -4.32 -3.55 8.33
CA GLU A 15 -4.05 -4.98 8.56
C GLU A 15 -5.26 -5.87 8.20
N ALA A 16 -6.46 -5.47 8.60
CA ALA A 16 -7.69 -6.18 8.26
C ALA A 16 -7.92 -6.24 6.75
N ALA A 17 -7.65 -5.15 6.04
CA ALA A 17 -7.71 -5.08 4.58
C ALA A 17 -6.68 -6.00 3.93
N TYR A 18 -5.45 -6.01 4.45
CA TYR A 18 -4.37 -6.86 3.95
C TYR A 18 -4.71 -8.35 4.10
N ILE A 19 -5.13 -8.77 5.30
CA ILE A 19 -5.55 -10.14 5.57
C ILE A 19 -6.72 -10.55 4.66
N CYS A 20 -7.70 -9.64 4.47
CA CYS A 20 -8.85 -9.90 3.63
C CYS A 20 -8.47 -10.16 2.16
N ALA A 21 -7.64 -9.28 1.59
CA ALA A 21 -7.13 -9.44 0.23
C ALA A 21 -6.28 -10.71 0.10
N ASN A 22 -5.35 -10.93 1.04
CA ASN A 22 -4.44 -12.07 1.02
C ASN A 22 -5.21 -13.41 1.09
N LYS A 23 -6.19 -13.53 2.00
CA LYS A 23 -6.99 -14.76 2.13
C LYS A 23 -7.75 -15.11 0.86
N HIS A 24 -8.30 -14.12 0.16
CA HIS A 24 -8.98 -14.35 -1.12
C HIS A 24 -7.99 -14.78 -2.20
N MET A 25 -6.87 -14.05 -2.33
CA MET A 25 -5.88 -14.32 -3.36
C MET A 25 -5.16 -15.65 -3.19
N VAL A 26 -4.84 -16.07 -1.95
CA VAL A 26 -4.26 -17.40 -1.68
C VAL A 26 -5.23 -18.50 -2.10
N LYS A 27 -6.54 -18.34 -1.83
CA LYS A 27 -7.56 -19.33 -2.19
C LYS A 27 -7.74 -19.45 -3.71
N SER A 28 -7.74 -18.34 -4.43
CA SER A 28 -8.03 -18.32 -5.87
C SER A 28 -6.80 -18.56 -6.74
N CYS A 29 -5.65 -17.97 -6.40
CA CYS A 29 -4.47 -17.91 -7.26
C CYS A 29 -3.27 -18.72 -6.73
N GLY A 30 -3.37 -19.24 -5.51
CA GLY A 30 -2.24 -19.86 -4.80
C GLY A 30 -1.26 -18.82 -4.23
N LYS A 31 -0.42 -19.25 -3.29
CA LYS A 31 0.52 -18.37 -2.55
C LYS A 31 1.52 -17.65 -3.45
N ASP A 32 1.98 -18.29 -4.52
CA ASP A 32 3.00 -17.74 -5.43
C ASP A 32 2.40 -16.97 -6.62
N GLY A 33 1.06 -16.88 -6.69
CA GLY A 33 0.36 -16.28 -7.81
C GLY A 33 0.32 -14.75 -7.82
N PHE A 34 0.76 -14.09 -6.75
CA PHE A 34 0.59 -12.65 -6.56
C PHE A 34 1.62 -12.05 -5.59
N HIS A 35 1.73 -10.72 -5.62
CA HIS A 35 2.48 -9.93 -4.63
C HIS A 35 1.63 -8.74 -4.19
N ILE A 36 1.31 -8.64 -2.90
CA ILE A 36 0.57 -7.50 -2.31
C ILE A 36 1.57 -6.55 -1.67
N ARG A 37 1.35 -5.24 -1.84
CA ARG A 37 2.09 -4.19 -1.16
C ARG A 37 1.12 -3.14 -0.60
N VAL A 38 1.27 -2.81 0.67
CA VAL A 38 0.67 -1.62 1.29
C VAL A 38 1.65 -0.46 1.12
N TRP A 39 1.16 0.69 0.68
CA TRP A 39 1.97 1.88 0.38
C TRP A 39 1.88 2.95 1.45
N LEU A 40 0.83 2.91 2.27
CA LEU A 40 0.66 3.82 3.38
C LEU A 40 1.50 3.38 4.57
N ASP A 41 2.23 4.34 5.13
CA ASP A 41 3.02 4.17 6.34
C ASP A 41 2.36 4.86 7.54
N PHE A 42 2.58 4.30 8.73
CA PHE A 42 1.96 4.72 9.97
C PHE A 42 2.93 5.56 10.80
N PHE A 43 2.91 6.87 10.59
CA PHE A 43 3.75 7.79 11.38
C PHE A 43 2.96 8.62 12.39
N HIS A 44 1.65 8.74 12.21
CA HIS A 44 0.85 9.62 13.06
C HIS A 44 0.28 8.84 14.24
N VAL A 45 0.58 9.29 15.47
CA VAL A 45 0.04 8.70 16.69
C VAL A 45 -1.18 9.50 17.14
N ILE A 46 -2.29 8.80 17.39
CA ILE A 46 -3.51 9.38 17.96
C ILE A 46 -3.47 9.30 19.49
N CYS A 47 -3.92 10.38 20.13
CA CYS A 47 -3.96 10.51 21.58
C CYS A 47 -5.41 10.45 22.09
N VAL A 48 -5.59 9.83 23.25
CA VAL A 48 -6.90 9.72 23.92
C VAL A 48 -6.78 10.21 25.36
N ASN A 49 -7.66 11.14 25.75
CA ASN A 49 -7.90 11.46 27.15
C ASN A 49 -8.90 10.44 27.73
N LYS A 50 -8.37 9.38 28.37
CA LYS A 50 -9.20 8.26 28.84
C LYS A 50 -10.06 8.68 30.03
N THR A 51 -11.38 8.55 29.87
CA THR A 51 -12.34 8.72 30.96
C THR A 51 -12.62 7.39 31.67
N LEU A 52 -12.73 7.42 33.00
CA LEU A 52 -13.07 6.24 33.78
C LEU A 52 -14.57 5.93 33.66
N SER A 53 -14.89 4.73 33.20
CA SER A 53 -16.27 4.22 33.14
C SER A 53 -16.55 3.37 34.39
N CYS A 54 -16.60 4.01 35.56
CA CYS A 54 -16.94 3.34 36.83
C CYS A 54 -17.84 4.26 37.67
N THR A 55 -18.68 3.67 38.54
CA THR A 55 -19.45 4.44 39.52
C THR A 55 -18.50 5.21 40.44
N GLY A 56 -18.75 6.51 40.63
CA GLY A 56 -17.86 7.38 41.42
C GLY A 56 -16.62 7.89 40.66
N ALA A 57 -16.59 7.80 39.33
CA ALA A 57 -15.47 8.30 38.51
C ALA A 57 -15.21 9.81 38.67
N ASP A 58 -16.22 10.58 39.04
CA ASP A 58 -16.14 12.00 39.39
C ASP A 58 -15.14 12.29 40.51
N ARG A 59 -14.91 11.32 41.41
CA ARG A 59 -13.96 11.44 42.53
C ARG A 59 -12.53 11.07 42.15
N LEU A 60 -12.34 10.34 41.05
CA LEU A 60 -11.07 9.73 40.66
C LEU A 60 -10.48 10.33 39.38
N GLN A 61 -11.27 11.09 38.61
CA GLN A 61 -10.84 11.69 37.36
C GLN A 61 -10.96 13.21 37.42
N THR A 62 -10.00 13.91 36.82
CA THR A 62 -9.99 15.37 36.69
C THR A 62 -10.89 15.92 35.58
N GLY A 63 -11.73 15.08 34.96
CA GLY A 63 -12.56 15.44 33.81
C GLY A 63 -11.71 15.98 32.65
N MET A 64 -11.94 17.25 32.28
CA MET A 64 -11.23 17.96 31.21
C MET A 64 -10.03 18.80 31.70
N CYS A 65 -9.74 18.81 33.00
CA CYS A 65 -8.55 19.48 33.51
C CYS A 65 -7.30 18.65 33.15
N GLY A 66 -6.34 19.26 32.46
CA GLY A 66 -5.14 18.57 31.94
C GLY A 66 -5.42 17.61 30.78
N ALA A 67 -6.34 17.96 29.87
CA ALA A 67 -6.91 17.08 28.85
C ALA A 67 -5.95 16.56 27.74
N PHE A 68 -4.64 16.76 27.83
CA PHE A 68 -3.72 16.20 26.83
C PHE A 68 -3.73 14.68 26.90
N GLY A 69 -4.13 14.04 25.81
CA GLY A 69 -4.30 12.60 25.74
C GLY A 69 -2.97 11.84 25.76
N LYS A 70 -3.03 10.59 26.22
CA LYS A 70 -1.91 9.65 26.08
C LYS A 70 -1.97 8.98 24.71
N PRO A 71 -0.83 8.63 24.09
CA PRO A 71 -0.82 7.92 22.82
C PRO A 71 -1.53 6.57 22.95
N GLN A 72 -2.39 6.23 22.00
CA GLN A 72 -3.23 5.02 22.04
C GLN A 72 -3.15 4.18 20.76
N GLY A 73 -3.01 4.81 19.59
CA GLY A 73 -3.00 4.11 18.31
C GLY A 73 -2.17 4.84 17.27
N ILE A 74 -1.87 4.16 16.17
CA ILE A 74 -1.12 4.74 15.05
C ILE A 74 -2.03 4.72 13.81
N VAL A 75 -1.99 5.80 13.06
CA VAL A 75 -2.79 5.98 11.85
C VAL A 75 -1.90 6.43 10.69
N ALA A 76 -2.26 5.99 9.50
CA ALA A 76 -1.73 6.51 8.25
C ALA A 76 -2.61 7.66 7.78
N ARG A 77 -1.99 8.76 7.36
CA ARG A 77 -2.71 9.89 6.75
C ARG A 77 -2.79 9.65 5.25
N ALA A 78 -4.01 9.52 4.73
CA ALA A 78 -4.27 9.32 3.32
C ALA A 78 -4.77 10.61 2.67
N HIS A 79 -4.15 10.98 1.55
CA HIS A 79 -4.59 12.07 0.70
C HIS A 79 -5.47 11.55 -0.45
N ILE A 80 -6.28 12.44 -1.02
CA ILE A 80 -7.08 12.15 -2.21
C ILE A 80 -6.14 11.77 -3.36
N GLY A 81 -6.40 10.64 -4.01
CA GLY A 81 -5.57 10.12 -5.10
C GLY A 81 -4.36 9.30 -4.63
N GLN A 82 -4.11 9.18 -3.34
CA GLN A 82 -3.00 8.38 -2.81
C GLN A 82 -3.30 6.88 -2.89
N VAL A 83 -2.33 6.11 -3.39
CA VAL A 83 -2.42 4.66 -3.45
C VAL A 83 -2.30 4.08 -2.05
N ILE A 84 -3.29 3.30 -1.62
CA ILE A 84 -3.29 2.63 -0.31
C ILE A 84 -2.59 1.28 -0.42
N MET A 85 -3.05 0.46 -1.37
CA MET A 85 -2.59 -0.92 -1.57
C MET A 85 -2.52 -1.24 -3.06
N SER A 86 -1.52 -2.02 -3.45
CA SER A 86 -1.36 -2.53 -4.81
C SER A 86 -1.10 -4.03 -4.81
N ILE A 87 -1.60 -4.69 -5.85
CA ILE A 87 -1.39 -6.12 -6.07
C ILE A 87 -0.79 -6.29 -7.46
N ARG A 88 0.33 -7.01 -7.56
CA ARG A 88 0.93 -7.45 -8.82
C ARG A 88 0.58 -8.91 -9.04
N ILE A 89 0.00 -9.21 -10.18
CA ILE A 89 -0.49 -10.55 -10.58
C ILE A 89 -0.20 -10.80 -12.06
N LYS A 90 -0.32 -12.07 -12.46
CA LYS A 90 -0.41 -12.46 -13.88
C LYS A 90 -1.79 -12.09 -14.44
N LEU A 91 -1.86 -11.85 -15.76
CA LEU A 91 -3.06 -11.38 -16.45
C LEU A 91 -4.28 -12.31 -16.28
N GLN A 92 -4.04 -13.62 -16.17
CA GLN A 92 -5.06 -14.65 -15.97
C GLN A 92 -5.91 -14.44 -14.71
N ASN A 93 -5.33 -13.85 -13.66
CA ASN A 93 -5.97 -13.73 -12.34
C ASN A 93 -6.61 -12.35 -12.11
N LYS A 94 -6.84 -11.57 -13.17
CA LYS A 94 -7.30 -10.18 -13.10
C LYS A 94 -8.60 -10.03 -12.31
N GLU A 95 -9.58 -10.87 -12.59
CA GLU A 95 -10.92 -10.79 -11.96
C GLU A 95 -10.84 -11.07 -10.46
N HIS A 96 -10.06 -12.07 -10.05
CA HIS A 96 -9.85 -12.40 -8.65
C HIS A 96 -9.17 -11.27 -7.86
N MET A 97 -8.27 -10.51 -8.51
CA MET A 97 -7.64 -9.34 -7.89
C MET A 97 -8.61 -8.19 -7.69
N ILE A 98 -9.51 -7.93 -8.65
CA ILE A 98 -10.54 -6.90 -8.52
C ILE A 98 -11.46 -7.25 -7.35
N GLU A 99 -11.90 -8.49 -7.25
CA GLU A 99 -12.75 -8.97 -6.16
C GLU A 99 -12.02 -8.93 -4.80
N ALA A 100 -10.74 -9.29 -4.74
CA ALA A 100 -9.94 -9.19 -3.52
C ALA A 100 -9.84 -7.74 -3.02
N LEU A 101 -9.56 -6.80 -3.92
CA LEU A 101 -9.49 -5.37 -3.58
C LEU A 101 -10.87 -4.80 -3.25
N HIS A 102 -11.93 -5.30 -3.88
CA HIS A 102 -13.30 -4.91 -3.56
C HIS A 102 -13.67 -5.33 -2.13
N ARG A 103 -13.28 -6.53 -1.70
CA ARG A 103 -13.46 -6.97 -0.30
C ARG A 103 -12.62 -6.17 0.69
N ALA A 104 -11.38 -5.85 0.32
CA ALA A 104 -10.48 -5.04 1.14
C ALA A 104 -11.00 -3.61 1.33
N LYS A 105 -11.65 -3.03 0.30
CA LYS A 105 -12.27 -1.70 0.36
C LYS A 105 -13.26 -1.56 1.52
N PHE A 106 -14.05 -2.59 1.83
CA PHE A 106 -15.01 -2.55 2.95
C PHE A 106 -14.36 -2.49 4.34
N LYS A 107 -13.03 -2.60 4.45
CA LYS A 107 -12.30 -2.43 5.71
C LYS A 107 -11.90 -0.98 5.95
N PHE A 108 -12.04 -0.12 4.95
CA PHE A 108 -11.74 1.30 5.07
C PHE A 108 -13.03 2.12 5.22
N PRO A 109 -12.98 3.22 5.99
CA PRO A 109 -14.03 4.23 5.96
C PRO A 109 -14.03 4.95 4.60
N GLY A 110 -15.11 5.64 4.24
CA GLY A 110 -15.11 6.48 3.04
C GLY A 110 -15.17 5.73 1.69
N ARG A 111 -14.72 6.41 0.64
CA ARG A 111 -14.75 5.92 -0.75
C ARG A 111 -13.35 5.62 -1.29
N GLN A 112 -13.08 4.35 -1.53
CA GLN A 112 -11.89 3.90 -2.27
C GLN A 112 -12.24 3.45 -3.67
N ASN A 113 -11.35 3.71 -4.63
CA ASN A 113 -11.51 3.27 -6.01
C ASN A 113 -10.41 2.27 -6.38
N ILE A 114 -10.80 1.30 -7.22
CA ILE A 114 -9.90 0.27 -7.74
C ILE A 114 -9.52 0.70 -9.15
N HIS A 115 -8.23 0.93 -9.37
CA HIS A 115 -7.68 1.25 -10.67
C HIS A 115 -6.74 0.14 -11.13
N ILE A 116 -6.83 -0.20 -12.41
CA ILE A 116 -5.86 -1.06 -13.07
C ILE A 116 -4.77 -0.15 -13.65
N SER A 117 -3.54 -0.35 -13.17
CA SER A 117 -2.39 0.43 -13.65
C SER A 117 -2.02 0.01 -15.08
N LYS A 118 -1.58 0.97 -15.89
CA LYS A 118 -0.92 0.73 -17.19
C LYS A 118 0.58 0.38 -17.05
N LYS A 119 1.10 0.47 -15.83
CA LYS A 119 2.52 0.21 -15.53
C LYS A 119 2.80 -1.28 -15.44
N TRP A 120 4.04 -1.66 -15.76
CA TRP A 120 4.53 -3.02 -15.58
C TRP A 120 4.74 -3.33 -14.08
N GLY A 121 3.69 -3.82 -13.41
CA GLY A 121 3.74 -4.18 -12.00
C GLY A 121 4.05 -2.98 -11.08
N PHE A 122 5.11 -3.08 -10.28
CA PHE A 122 5.56 -2.00 -9.38
C PHE A 122 6.68 -1.13 -9.98
N THR A 123 6.94 -1.26 -11.27
CA THR A 123 7.90 -0.40 -11.94
C THR A 123 7.26 0.96 -12.27
N LYS A 124 8.11 1.92 -12.64
CA LYS A 124 7.67 3.24 -13.07
C LYS A 124 7.22 3.28 -14.53
N PHE A 125 7.58 2.28 -15.33
CA PHE A 125 7.39 2.23 -16.78
C PHE A 125 6.02 1.67 -17.15
N ASN A 126 5.46 2.17 -18.25
CA ASN A 126 4.30 1.56 -18.90
C ASN A 126 4.67 0.19 -19.49
N THR A 127 3.68 -0.67 -19.72
CA THR A 127 3.90 -2.01 -20.33
C THR A 127 4.64 -1.90 -21.67
N ASP A 128 4.15 -1.06 -22.58
CA ASP A 128 4.73 -0.90 -23.92
C ASP A 128 6.17 -0.36 -23.87
N GLU A 129 6.42 0.63 -23.01
CA GLU A 129 7.77 1.18 -22.79
C GLU A 129 8.71 0.15 -22.19
N PHE A 130 8.21 -0.69 -21.27
CA PHE A 130 9.01 -1.71 -20.62
C PHE A 130 9.48 -2.75 -21.63
N GLU A 131 8.60 -3.21 -22.52
CA GLU A 131 8.95 -4.18 -23.58
C GLU A 131 10.02 -3.61 -24.53
N ASN A 132 9.88 -2.35 -24.94
CA ASN A 132 10.89 -1.66 -25.75
C ASN A 132 12.24 -1.56 -25.02
N LEU A 133 12.24 -1.19 -23.75
CA LEU A 133 13.46 -1.08 -22.94
C LEU A 133 14.15 -2.43 -22.67
N VAL A 134 13.38 -3.52 -22.61
CA VAL A 134 13.92 -4.89 -22.56
C VAL A 134 14.53 -5.26 -23.90
N ALA A 135 13.87 -4.96 -25.03
CA ALA A 135 14.40 -5.22 -26.37
C ALA A 135 15.71 -4.46 -26.63
N GLU A 136 15.79 -3.21 -26.16
CA GLU A 136 17.01 -2.39 -26.21
C GLU A 136 18.10 -2.81 -25.19
N LYS A 137 17.85 -3.83 -24.35
CA LYS A 137 18.74 -4.27 -23.25
C LYS A 137 19.12 -3.15 -22.28
N ARG A 138 18.23 -2.17 -22.05
CA ARG A 138 18.46 -1.03 -21.15
C ARG A 138 17.99 -1.23 -19.71
N LEU A 139 17.52 -2.42 -19.37
CA LEU A 139 17.05 -2.77 -18.03
C LEU A 139 17.90 -3.87 -17.42
N ILE A 140 18.35 -3.65 -16.19
CA ILE A 140 19.04 -4.65 -15.36
C ILE A 140 18.04 -5.15 -14.31
N LEU A 141 18.00 -6.46 -14.14
CA LEU A 141 17.21 -7.10 -13.08
C LEU A 141 17.77 -6.72 -11.70
N ASP A 142 16.90 -6.25 -10.81
CA ASP A 142 17.25 -5.88 -9.43
C ASP A 142 16.30 -6.59 -8.47
N SER A 143 16.44 -7.92 -8.39
CA SER A 143 15.53 -8.79 -7.64
C SER A 143 14.08 -8.62 -8.10
N CYS A 144 13.20 -8.06 -7.25
CA CYS A 144 11.79 -7.83 -7.58
C CYS A 144 11.53 -6.61 -8.46
N GLY A 145 12.55 -5.76 -8.66
CA GLY A 145 12.49 -4.53 -9.44
C GLY A 145 13.43 -4.54 -10.66
N VAL A 146 13.53 -3.37 -11.30
CA VAL A 146 14.45 -3.15 -12.43
C VAL A 146 15.21 -1.85 -12.23
N LYS A 147 16.48 -1.85 -12.64
CA LYS A 147 17.32 -0.66 -12.74
C LYS A 147 17.44 -0.26 -14.21
N TYR A 148 17.21 1.02 -14.47
CA TYR A 148 17.39 1.59 -15.80
C TYR A 148 18.85 1.95 -16.02
N ILE A 149 19.42 1.47 -17.13
CA ILE A 149 20.77 1.84 -17.55
C ILE A 149 20.70 3.21 -18.21
N SER A 150 21.21 4.23 -17.50
CA SER A 150 21.33 5.57 -18.07
C SER A 150 22.55 5.67 -18.98
N ASN A 151 22.51 6.59 -19.94
CA ASN A 151 23.68 6.96 -20.76
C ASN A 151 24.72 7.80 -19.98
N ARG A 152 24.57 7.93 -18.66
CA ARG A 152 25.45 8.69 -17.77
C ARG A 152 26.19 7.72 -16.86
N GLY A 153 27.50 7.90 -16.73
CA GLY A 153 28.36 7.06 -15.89
C GLY A 153 29.69 6.74 -16.59
N LEU A 154 30.48 5.88 -15.95
CA LEU A 154 31.74 5.40 -16.52
C LEU A 154 31.47 4.56 -17.78
N LEU A 155 32.10 4.94 -18.90
CA LEU A 155 31.99 4.27 -20.19
C LEU A 155 32.35 2.77 -20.11
N ASP A 156 33.33 2.41 -19.28
CA ASP A 156 33.75 1.01 -19.12
C ASP A 156 32.63 0.14 -18.54
N LYS A 157 31.90 0.65 -17.54
CA LYS A 157 30.74 -0.05 -16.96
C LYS A 157 29.61 -0.16 -17.97
N TRP A 158 29.40 0.87 -18.78
CA TRP A 158 28.39 0.85 -19.84
C TRP A 158 28.74 -0.19 -20.91
N ARG A 159 30.00 -0.24 -21.37
CA ARG A 159 30.48 -1.22 -22.34
C ARG A 159 30.35 -2.65 -21.81
N ALA A 160 30.75 -2.91 -20.57
CA ALA A 160 30.64 -4.23 -19.95
C ALA A 160 29.20 -4.75 -19.84
N LEU A 161 28.21 -3.86 -19.82
CA LEU A 161 26.78 -4.21 -19.79
C LEU A 161 26.18 -4.45 -21.18
N HIS A 162 26.80 -3.91 -22.24
CA HIS A 162 26.29 -3.96 -23.63
C HIS A 162 27.14 -4.84 -24.57
N SER A 163 28.25 -5.40 -24.10
CA SER A 163 28.99 -6.48 -24.76
C SER A 163 28.24 -7.79 -24.66
#